data_AF-A0A7S1TY45-F1
#
_entry.id   AF-A0A7S1TY45-F1
#
_cell.length_a   1.000
_cell.length_b   1.000
_cell.length_c   1.000
_cell.angle_alpha   90.00
_cell.angle_beta   90.00
_cell.angle_gamma   90.00
#
_symmetry.space_group_name_H-M   'P 1'
#
loop_
_entity.id
_entity.type
_entity.pdbx_description
1 polymer ?
#
loop_
_entity_poly.entity_id
_entity_poly.type
_entity_poly.pdbx_seq_one_letter_code
_entity_poly.pdbx_strand_id
1 'polypeptide(L)'
;MALAAKNETLEFRGKHTLDRWNVNQDIKAPDIEEARKFWDLHTVPRYKKVVEDGVETLEKCEPGVEGTFYDIIWTPINELRDFGIGLTMYFRTLLYIAASSIIVGLINIAAMNYFLSDEYGGQQDDMGWAIRGSARPPRPAGR
;
A
#
# COMPACT_ATOMS: atom_id res chain seq x y z
N MET A 1 -19.04 34.51 72.69
CA MET A 1 -20.11 34.50 71.67
C MET A 1 -19.67 33.60 70.54
N ALA A 2 -20.32 32.45 70.43
CA ALA A 2 -20.04 31.41 69.46
C ALA A 2 -20.88 31.61 68.20
N LEU A 3 -20.33 31.26 67.04
CA LEU A 3 -21.09 30.61 65.97
C LEU A 3 -20.12 29.78 65.14
N ALA A 4 -19.96 28.53 65.59
CA ALA A 4 -19.28 27.47 64.89
C ALA A 4 -20.14 27.03 63.69
N ALA A 5 -19.67 27.30 62.48
CA ALA A 5 -20.22 26.68 61.28
C ALA A 5 -19.57 25.29 61.15
N LYS A 6 -20.44 24.30 61.28
CA LYS A 6 -20.23 22.85 61.26
C LYS A 6 -19.35 22.39 60.09
N ASN A 7 -18.29 21.66 60.43
CA ASN A 7 -17.51 20.83 59.52
C ASN A 7 -18.34 19.59 59.15
N GLU A 8 -18.70 19.43 57.88
CA GLU A 8 -19.17 18.15 57.34
C GLU A 8 -18.15 17.64 56.32
N THR A 9 -17.20 16.87 56.86
CA THR A 9 -16.26 16.03 56.13
C THR A 9 -17.02 14.85 55.52
N LEU A 10 -17.30 14.90 54.23
CA LEU A 10 -17.59 13.70 53.45
C LEU A 10 -16.26 12.99 53.16
N GLU A 11 -15.89 12.09 54.07
CA GLU A 11 -14.80 11.14 53.86
C GLU A 11 -15.18 10.14 52.77
N PHE A 12 -14.89 10.49 51.51
CA PHE A 12 -14.83 9.50 50.45
C PHE A 12 -13.48 8.77 50.53
N ARG A 13 -13.58 7.55 51.07
CA ARG A 13 -12.59 6.50 51.24
C ARG A 13 -11.75 6.28 49.96
N GLY A 14 -10.48 6.67 50.01
CA GLY A 14 -9.47 6.35 49.00
C GLY A 14 -8.40 7.43 48.86
N LYS A 15 -7.32 7.35 49.63
CA LYS A 15 -6.17 8.25 49.57
C LYS A 15 -5.34 8.01 48.29
N HIS A 16 -5.87 8.39 47.13
CA HIS A 16 -5.05 8.91 46.05
C HIS A 16 -5.34 10.40 46.00
N THR A 17 -4.57 11.15 46.76
CA THR A 17 -4.51 12.60 46.66
C THR A 17 -4.17 12.91 45.20
N LEU A 18 -5.15 13.47 44.49
CA LEU A 18 -4.96 14.05 43.19
C LEU A 18 -4.03 15.25 43.36
N ASP A 19 -2.72 15.01 43.39
CA ASP A 19 -1.67 15.95 42.95
C ASP A 19 -1.77 16.14 41.42
N ARG A 20 -3.00 16.22 40.93
CA ARG A 20 -3.33 16.15 39.52
C ARG A 20 -3.18 17.58 39.01
N TRP A 21 -2.03 17.81 38.36
CA TRP A 21 -1.64 19.00 37.63
C TRP A 21 -1.07 20.11 38.51
N ASN A 22 0.25 20.08 38.70
CA ASN A 22 1.02 21.28 38.96
C ASN A 22 0.94 22.14 37.69
N VAL A 23 -0.04 23.07 37.64
CA VAL A 23 -0.33 23.95 36.48
C VAL A 23 0.76 25.00 36.25
N ASN A 24 1.82 25.01 37.06
CA ASN A 24 3.05 25.77 36.78
C ASN A 24 4.00 24.99 35.87
N GLN A 25 3.48 24.36 34.81
CA GLN A 25 4.32 24.06 33.65
C GLN A 25 4.46 25.38 32.90
N ASP A 26 5.68 25.89 32.77
CA ASP A 26 5.97 26.95 31.81
C ASP A 26 5.45 26.49 30.46
N ILE A 27 4.29 27.01 30.04
CA ILE A 27 3.65 26.66 28.78
C ILE A 27 4.55 27.26 27.70
N LYS A 28 5.54 26.47 27.27
CA LYS A 28 6.41 26.80 26.15
C LYS A 28 5.49 27.01 24.95
N ALA A 29 5.61 28.15 24.28
CA ALA A 29 4.84 28.42 23.08
C ALA A 29 5.03 27.27 22.08
N PRO A 30 3.97 26.82 21.38
CA PRO A 30 4.08 25.70 20.46
C PRO A 30 5.11 26.02 19.38
N ASP A 31 6.16 25.21 19.32
CA ASP A 31 7.19 25.30 18.29
C ASP A 31 6.88 24.32 17.16
N ILE A 32 6.79 24.86 15.94
CA ILE A 32 6.48 24.09 14.74
C ILE A 32 7.61 23.10 14.44
N GLU A 33 8.86 23.45 14.74
CA GLU A 33 10.00 22.55 14.49
C GLU A 33 9.98 21.33 15.42
N GLU A 34 9.65 21.55 16.68
CA GLU A 34 9.51 20.48 17.68
C GLU A 34 8.34 19.55 17.33
N ALA A 35 7.20 20.13 16.94
CA ALA A 35 6.05 19.36 16.45
C ALA A 35 6.37 18.56 15.18
N ARG A 36 7.12 19.15 14.25
CA ARG A 36 7.54 18.48 13.02
C ARG A 36 8.48 17.32 13.31
N LYS A 37 9.49 17.50 14.17
CA LYS A 37 10.38 16.41 14.60
C LYS A 37 9.59 15.28 15.24
N PHE A 38 8.65 15.61 16.12
CA PHE A 38 7.78 14.62 16.75
C PHE A 38 6.98 13.82 15.70
N TRP A 39 6.36 14.50 14.74
CA TRP A 39 5.62 13.87 13.65
C TRP A 39 6.54 12.99 12.76
N ASP A 40 7.70 13.49 12.39
CA ASP A 40 8.67 12.78 11.56
C ASP A 40 9.22 11.51 12.25
N LEU A 41 9.25 11.47 13.59
CA LEU A 41 9.74 10.35 14.40
C LEU A 41 8.67 9.29 14.72
N HIS A 42 7.40 9.69 14.79
CA HIS A 42 6.32 8.81 15.26
C HIS A 42 5.37 8.34 14.16
N THR A 43 5.18 9.13 13.12
CA THR A 43 4.13 8.87 12.11
C THR A 43 4.69 8.32 10.81
N VAL A 44 5.92 8.69 10.44
CA VAL A 44 6.52 8.25 9.17
C VAL A 44 7.31 6.96 9.40
N PRO A 45 7.04 5.87 8.65
CA PRO A 45 7.84 4.67 8.76
C PRO A 45 9.28 4.93 8.29
N ARG A 46 10.24 4.48 9.09
CA ARG A 46 11.67 4.59 8.85
C ARG A 46 12.29 3.21 8.95
N TYR A 47 13.45 3.04 8.33
CA TYR A 47 14.21 1.81 8.42
C TYR A 47 15.59 2.04 9.00
N LYS A 48 16.11 0.96 9.59
CA LYS A 48 17.50 0.79 9.96
C LYS A 48 18.08 -0.33 9.09
N LYS A 49 19.29 -0.09 8.57
CA LYS A 49 20.06 -1.16 7.92
C LYS A 49 20.61 -2.07 9.02
N VAL A 50 20.20 -3.31 9.01
CA VAL A 50 20.77 -4.36 9.85
C VAL A 50 21.55 -5.29 8.92
N VAL A 51 22.80 -5.55 9.26
CA VAL A 51 23.64 -6.48 8.52
C VAL A 51 23.75 -7.73 9.39
N GLU A 52 22.96 -8.75 9.06
CA GLU A 52 23.08 -10.08 9.66
C GLU A 52 23.70 -11.03 8.62
N ASP A 53 24.76 -11.73 9.00
CA ASP A 53 25.43 -12.76 8.19
C ASP A 53 25.80 -12.33 6.75
N GLY A 54 26.14 -11.04 6.56
CA GLY A 54 26.53 -10.48 5.27
C GLY A 54 25.35 -10.17 4.34
N VAL A 55 24.11 -10.34 4.80
CA VAL A 55 22.89 -9.94 4.10
C VAL A 55 22.43 -8.60 4.68
N GLU A 56 22.35 -7.58 3.84
CA GLU A 56 21.74 -6.30 4.22
C GLU A 56 20.23 -6.45 4.24
N THR A 57 19.63 -6.41 5.44
CA THR A 57 18.18 -6.35 5.62
C THR A 57 17.77 -4.97 6.12
N LEU A 58 16.64 -4.48 5.63
CA LEU A 58 16.07 -3.22 6.08
C LEU A 58 14.98 -3.55 7.10
N GLU A 59 15.23 -3.24 8.36
CA GLU A 59 14.28 -3.45 9.45
C GLU A 59 13.56 -2.14 9.79
N LYS A 60 12.27 -2.24 10.06
CA LYS A 60 11.46 -1.11 10.50
C LYS A 60 11.94 -0.58 11.86
N CYS A 61 12.16 0.73 11.95
CA CYS A 61 12.46 1.39 13.21
C CYS A 61 11.24 1.46 14.13
N GLU A 62 11.48 1.31 15.43
CA GLU A 62 10.48 1.61 16.45
C GLU A 62 10.14 3.11 16.48
N PRO A 63 8.90 3.49 16.84
CA PRO A 63 8.50 4.89 16.96
C PRO A 63 9.40 5.64 17.95
N GLY A 64 9.90 6.80 17.56
CA GLY A 64 10.78 7.62 18.40
C GLY A 64 12.28 7.31 18.27
N VAL A 65 12.67 6.32 17.46
CA VAL A 65 14.07 6.06 17.13
C VAL A 65 14.43 6.76 15.81
N GLU A 66 15.56 7.46 15.79
CA GLU A 66 16.09 8.06 14.56
C GLU A 66 16.49 6.96 13.56
N GLY A 67 15.95 7.07 12.35
CA GLY A 67 16.19 6.12 11.25
C GLY A 67 16.15 6.82 9.89
N THR A 68 16.46 6.07 8.84
CA THR A 68 16.50 6.57 7.46
C THR A 68 15.12 6.46 6.82
N PHE A 69 14.78 7.41 5.96
CA PHE A 69 13.54 7.34 5.17
C PHE A 69 13.70 6.36 4.01
N TYR A 70 12.66 5.55 3.78
CA TYR A 70 12.55 4.70 2.59
C TYR A 70 12.58 5.55 1.31
N ASP A 71 13.27 5.06 0.28
CA ASP A 71 13.23 5.68 -1.04
C ASP A 71 11.94 5.28 -1.77
N ILE A 72 11.23 6.24 -2.34
CA ILE A 72 9.94 6.03 -3.01
C ILE A 72 10.06 5.07 -4.20
N ILE A 73 11.22 5.06 -4.89
CA ILE A 73 11.40 4.32 -6.15
C ILE A 73 12.08 2.97 -5.92
N TRP A 74 13.04 2.93 -4.99
CA TRP A 74 13.94 1.78 -4.83
C TRP A 74 13.59 0.86 -3.67
N THR A 75 12.49 1.11 -2.95
CA THR A 75 12.08 0.25 -1.84
C THR A 75 11.60 -1.12 -2.34
N PRO A 76 12.18 -2.24 -1.85
CA PRO A 76 11.73 -3.58 -2.18
C PRO A 76 10.25 -3.81 -1.81
N ILE A 77 9.52 -4.55 -2.64
CA ILE A 77 8.09 -4.86 -2.41
C ILE A 77 7.83 -5.53 -1.05
N ASN A 78 8.79 -6.30 -0.54
CA ASN A 78 8.66 -6.97 0.77
C ASN A 78 8.67 -5.98 1.94
N GLU A 79 9.38 -4.87 1.80
CA GLU A 79 9.51 -3.81 2.82
C GLU A 79 8.39 -2.79 2.73
N LEU A 80 7.70 -2.71 1.59
CA LEU A 80 6.44 -1.96 1.46
C LEU A 80 5.37 -2.40 2.47
N ARG A 81 5.53 -3.59 3.07
CA ARG A 81 4.65 -4.09 4.13
C ARG A 81 4.66 -3.18 5.35
N ASP A 82 5.77 -2.48 5.59
CA ASP A 82 5.94 -1.58 6.74
C ASP A 82 5.08 -0.32 6.63
N PHE A 83 4.66 0.04 5.41
CA PHE A 83 3.69 1.10 5.11
C PHE A 83 2.23 0.64 5.23
N GLY A 84 2.00 -0.68 5.18
CA GLY A 84 0.68 -1.28 5.32
C GLY A 84 0.47 -2.45 4.37
N ILE A 85 -0.28 -3.43 4.86
CA ILE A 85 -0.58 -4.67 4.12
C ILE A 85 -1.32 -4.38 2.79
N GLY A 86 -2.21 -3.39 2.79
CA GLY A 86 -2.97 -3.03 1.59
C GLY A 86 -2.09 -2.55 0.43
N LEU A 87 -1.05 -1.76 0.73
CA LEU A 87 -0.13 -1.24 -0.28
C LEU A 87 0.69 -2.38 -0.91
N THR A 88 1.27 -3.26 -0.08
CA THR A 88 2.01 -4.43 -0.56
C THR A 88 1.11 -5.35 -1.38
N MET A 89 -0.13 -5.58 -0.93
CA MET A 89 -1.07 -6.44 -1.63
C MET A 89 -1.38 -5.87 -3.01
N TYR A 90 -1.61 -4.56 -3.13
CA TYR A 90 -1.86 -3.90 -4.40
C TYR A 90 -0.74 -4.14 -5.42
N PHE A 91 0.52 -3.88 -5.05
CA PHE A 91 1.66 -4.08 -5.97
C PHE A 91 1.91 -5.55 -6.29
N ARG A 92 1.71 -6.46 -5.33
CA ARG A 92 1.79 -7.91 -5.58
C ARG A 92 0.72 -8.37 -6.57
N THR A 93 -0.51 -7.90 -6.42
CA THR A 93 -1.59 -8.20 -7.37
C THR A 93 -1.26 -7.67 -8.76
N LEU A 94 -0.72 -6.45 -8.87
CA LEU A 94 -0.30 -5.87 -10.15
C LEU A 94 0.78 -6.73 -10.82
N LEU A 95 1.77 -7.21 -10.05
CA LEU A 95 2.80 -8.13 -10.54
C LEU A 95 2.18 -9.44 -11.08
N TYR A 96 1.22 -10.02 -10.36
CA TYR A 96 0.54 -11.25 -10.81
C TYR A 96 -0.30 -11.04 -12.07
N ILE A 97 -0.99 -9.91 -12.18
CA ILE A 97 -1.76 -9.55 -13.38
C ILE A 97 -0.81 -9.32 -14.56
N ALA A 98 0.31 -8.65 -14.36
CA ALA A 98 1.31 -8.44 -15.40
C ALA A 98 1.88 -9.78 -15.89
N ALA A 99 2.26 -10.67 -14.96
CA ALA A 99 2.77 -12.00 -15.29
C ALA A 99 1.73 -12.85 -16.04
N SER A 100 0.48 -12.89 -15.57
CA SER A 100 -0.58 -13.65 -16.25
C SER A 100 -0.90 -13.07 -17.62
N SER A 101 -0.90 -11.74 -17.77
CA SER A 101 -1.13 -11.07 -19.05
C SER A 101 -0.05 -11.40 -20.07
N ILE A 102 1.22 -11.52 -19.65
CA ILE A 102 2.32 -11.93 -20.53
C ILE A 102 2.09 -13.37 -21.03
N ILE A 103 1.73 -14.29 -20.13
CA ILE A 103 1.48 -15.71 -20.50
C ILE A 103 0.32 -15.80 -21.50
N VAL A 104 -0.80 -15.14 -21.21
CA VAL A 104 -1.97 -15.10 -22.10
C VAL A 104 -1.61 -14.43 -23.43
N GLY A 105 -0.81 -13.37 -23.40
CA GLY A 105 -0.29 -12.70 -24.59
C GLY A 105 0.52 -13.64 -25.48
N LEU A 106 1.43 -14.44 -24.91
CA LEU A 106 2.23 -15.41 -25.66
C LEU A 106 1.39 -16.49 -26.33
N ILE A 107 0.36 -17.00 -25.65
CA ILE A 107 -0.58 -17.97 -26.23
C ILE A 107 -1.35 -17.33 -27.40
N ASN A 108 -1.81 -16.09 -27.22
CA ASN A 108 -2.53 -15.37 -28.27
C ASN A 108 -1.65 -15.06 -29.49
N ILE A 109 -0.34 -14.87 -29.33
CA ILE A 109 0.58 -14.70 -30.47
C ILE A 109 0.58 -15.94 -31.35
N ALA A 110 0.63 -17.14 -30.78
CA ALA A 110 0.55 -18.38 -31.56
C ALA A 110 -0.80 -18.52 -32.28
N ALA A 111 -1.91 -18.17 -31.60
CA ALA A 111 -3.23 -18.18 -32.22
C ALA A 111 -3.33 -17.18 -33.38
N MET A 112 -2.82 -15.96 -33.22
CA MET A 112 -2.78 -14.95 -34.29
C MET A 112 -1.98 -15.46 -35.49
N ASN A 113 -0.80 -16.08 -35.27
CA ASN A 113 0.02 -16.63 -36.35
C ASN A 113 -0.71 -17.75 -37.12
N TYR A 114 -1.51 -18.58 -36.44
CA TYR A 114 -2.33 -19.60 -37.09
C TYR A 114 -3.44 -18.97 -37.96
N PHE A 115 -4.15 -17.97 -37.45
CA PHE A 115 -5.19 -17.29 -38.24
C PHE A 115 -4.63 -16.44 -39.40
N LEU A 116 -3.35 -16.08 -39.32
CA LEU A 116 -2.61 -15.43 -40.40
C LEU A 116 -2.08 -16.42 -41.45
N SER A 117 -2.03 -17.73 -41.17
CA SER A 117 -1.44 -18.70 -42.09
C SER A 117 -2.36 -19.01 -43.27
N ASP A 118 -1.76 -19.31 -44.42
CA ASP A 118 -2.47 -19.73 -45.64
C ASP A 118 -3.28 -21.02 -45.44
N GLU A 119 -2.90 -21.83 -44.43
CA GLU A 119 -3.60 -23.05 -44.06
C GLU A 119 -5.00 -22.78 -43.48
N TYR A 120 -5.19 -21.64 -42.81
CA TYR A 120 -6.51 -21.14 -42.43
C TYR A 120 -7.24 -20.48 -43.62
N GLY A 121 -6.49 -19.85 -44.53
CA GLY A 121 -6.99 -19.14 -45.71
C GLY A 121 -7.49 -20.01 -46.87
N GLY A 122 -7.18 -21.31 -46.89
CA GLY A 122 -7.45 -22.24 -48.01
C GLY A 122 -8.91 -22.44 -48.43
N GLN A 123 -9.87 -21.77 -47.78
CA GLN A 123 -11.29 -21.77 -48.13
C GLN A 123 -11.88 -20.36 -48.32
N GLN A 124 -11.05 -19.31 -48.31
CA GLN A 124 -11.44 -17.89 -48.29
C GLN A 124 -10.80 -17.04 -49.40
N ASP A 125 -10.06 -17.65 -50.33
CA ASP A 125 -9.38 -16.91 -51.40
C ASP A 125 -10.31 -16.27 -52.44
N ASP A 126 -11.56 -16.75 -52.56
CA ASP A 126 -12.59 -16.14 -53.41
C ASP A 126 -13.47 -15.10 -52.68
N MET A 127 -13.23 -14.82 -51.39
CA MET A 127 -14.04 -13.87 -50.62
C MET A 127 -13.31 -12.56 -50.38
N GLY A 128 -13.92 -11.46 -50.84
CA GLY A 128 -13.41 -10.10 -50.71
C GLY A 128 -13.04 -9.73 -49.27
N TRP A 129 -12.04 -8.86 -49.13
CA TRP A 129 -11.42 -8.43 -47.86
C TRP A 129 -12.40 -8.03 -46.74
N ALA A 130 -13.62 -7.59 -47.10
CA ALA A 130 -14.66 -7.21 -46.16
C ALA A 130 -15.37 -8.40 -45.46
N ILE A 131 -15.19 -9.63 -45.95
CA ILE A 131 -15.85 -10.85 -45.40
C ILE A 131 -14.85 -11.72 -44.63
N ARG A 132 -13.54 -11.59 -44.90
CA ARG A 132 -12.47 -12.26 -44.15
C ARG A 132 -12.55 -11.85 -42.67
N GLY A 133 -12.88 -12.81 -41.80
CA GLY A 133 -13.04 -12.62 -40.36
C GLY A 133 -14.49 -12.57 -39.85
N SER A 134 -15.50 -12.58 -40.72
CA SER A 134 -16.91 -12.68 -40.30
C SER A 134 -17.38 -14.14 -40.34
N ALA A 135 -18.03 -14.62 -39.26
CA ALA A 135 -18.54 -16.00 -39.14
C ALA A 135 -19.72 -16.32 -40.08
N ARG A 136 -19.98 -15.50 -41.11
CA ARG A 136 -21.13 -15.64 -41.98
C ARG A 136 -20.72 -16.43 -43.23
N PRO A 137 -21.29 -17.62 -43.47
CA PRO A 137 -21.02 -18.34 -44.70
C PRO A 137 -21.55 -17.53 -45.91
N PRO A 138 -20.84 -17.57 -47.05
CA PRO A 138 -21.28 -16.88 -48.26
C PRO A 138 -22.65 -17.40 -48.67
N ARG A 139 -23.57 -16.49 -48.98
CA ARG A 139 -24.91 -16.82 -49.46
C ARG A 139 -24.75 -17.51 -50.83
N PRO A 140 -25.34 -18.69 -51.06
CA PRO A 140 -25.28 -19.31 -52.39
C PRO A 140 -25.94 -18.37 -53.40
N ALA A 141 -25.19 -18.02 -54.45
CA ALA A 141 -25.74 -17.26 -55.56
C ALA A 141 -26.81 -18.12 -56.22
N GLY A 142 -28.07 -17.71 -56.09
CA GLY A 142 -29.19 -18.33 -56.78
C GLY A 142 -28.98 -18.26 -58.29
N ARG A 143 -29.23 -19.40 -58.96
CA ARG A 143 -29.46 -19.45 -60.41
C ARG A 143 -30.71 -18.69 -60.78
#